data_AF-A0A0R1TQZ9-F1
#
_entry.id   AF-A0A0R1TQZ9-F1
#
_cell.length_a   1.000
_cell.length_b   1.000
_cell.length_c   1.000
_cell.angle_alpha   90.00
_cell.angle_beta   90.00
_cell.angle_gamma   90.00
#
_symmetry.space_group_name_H-M   'P 1'
#
loop_
_entity.id
_entity.type
_entity.pdbx_description
1 polymer ?
#
loop_
_entity_poly.entity_id
_entity_poly.type
_entity_poly.pdbx_seq_one_letter_code
_entity_poly.pdbx_strand_id
1 'polypeptide(L)' 'MVRRKDKMAVPVSNLLAKELVKQLSVSDFVKHEPNRNDPLQFAWVFKTSDGQTYYIKFVFTDNCHKVIFISFHLDY' A
#
# COMPACT_ATOMS: atom_id res chain seq x y z
N MET A 1 -1.12 -29.00 0.19
CA MET A 1 -2.32 -28.61 -0.59
C MET A 1 -2.85 -27.30 -0.02
N VAL A 2 -2.51 -26.15 -0.61
CA VAL A 2 -2.95 -24.83 -0.10
C VAL A 2 -4.35 -24.57 -0.65
N ARG A 3 -5.37 -24.58 0.21
CA ARG A 3 -6.75 -24.23 -0.17
C ARG A 3 -6.88 -22.71 -0.29
N ARG A 4 -6.38 -22.11 -1.37
CA ARG A 4 -6.69 -20.71 -1.73
C ARG A 4 -8.10 -20.67 -2.35
N LYS A 5 -9.12 -20.61 -1.50
CA LYS A 5 -10.39 -19.96 -1.86
C LYS A 5 -10.36 -18.54 -1.32
N ASP A 6 -9.30 -17.78 -1.62
CA ASP A 6 -9.30 -16.36 -1.31
C ASP A 6 -10.37 -15.71 -2.18
N LYS A 7 -11.25 -14.92 -1.56
CA LYS A 7 -12.17 -14.04 -2.31
C LYS A 7 -11.32 -13.26 -3.32
N MET A 8 -11.80 -13.15 -4.55
CA MET A 8 -11.12 -12.34 -5.56
C MET A 8 -10.85 -10.96 -4.98
N ALA A 9 -9.59 -10.52 -5.05
CA ALA A 9 -9.21 -9.19 -4.61
C ALA A 9 -10.02 -8.17 -5.42
N VAL A 10 -10.84 -7.38 -4.73
CA VAL A 10 -11.62 -6.32 -5.36
C VAL A 10 -10.72 -5.09 -5.47
N PRO A 11 -10.56 -4.51 -6.67
CA PRO A 11 -9.75 -3.30 -6.82
C PRO A 11 -10.41 -2.12 -6.08
N VAL A 12 -9.58 -1.33 -5.39
CA VAL A 12 -10.00 -0.04 -4.84
C VAL A 12 -10.27 0.90 -6.01
N SER A 13 -11.41 1.61 -5.98
CA SER A 13 -11.72 2.60 -7.03
C SER A 13 -10.72 3.76 -6.99
N ASN A 14 -10.45 4.38 -8.16
CA ASN A 14 -9.52 5.52 -8.23
C ASN A 14 -9.95 6.70 -7.34
N LEU A 15 -11.25 6.89 -7.14
CA LEU A 15 -11.78 7.93 -6.26
C LEU A 15 -11.43 7.63 -4.80
N LEU A 16 -11.74 6.41 -4.35
CA LEU A 16 -11.44 5.99 -2.97
C LEU A 16 -9.93 5.99 -2.71
N ALA A 17 -9.13 5.52 -3.66
CA ALA A 17 -7.67 5.55 -3.55
C ALA A 17 -7.14 6.97 -3.33
N LYS A 18 -7.67 7.98 -4.04
CA LYS A 18 -7.27 9.37 -3.87
C LYS A 18 -7.66 9.93 -2.50
N GLU A 19 -8.87 9.63 -2.03
CA GLU A 19 -9.32 10.06 -0.70
C GLU A 19 -8.50 9.43 0.42
N LEU A 20 -8.26 8.11 0.36
CA LEU A 20 -7.41 7.41 1.32
C LEU A 20 -6.01 8.02 1.39
N VAL A 21 -5.36 8.26 0.23
CA VAL A 21 -4.02 8.86 0.18
C VAL A 21 -4.02 10.29 0.71
N LYS A 22 -5.07 11.08 0.46
CA LYS A 22 -5.20 12.45 0.95
C LYS A 22 -5.35 12.52 2.47
N GLN A 23 -5.95 11.50 3.08
CA GLN A 23 -6.18 11.42 4.52
C GLN A 23 -5.01 10.80 5.29
N LEU A 24 -4.04 10.20 4.59
CA LEU A 24 -2.88 9.59 5.24
C LEU A 24 -2.11 10.59 6.10
N SER A 25 -1.79 10.13 7.30
CA SER A 25 -1.03 10.85 8.30
C SER A 25 0.28 10.12 8.61
N VAL A 26 1.21 10.82 9.27
CA VAL A 26 2.46 10.20 9.73
C VAL A 26 2.19 9.08 10.75
N SER A 27 1.10 9.16 11.51
CA SER A 27 0.68 8.10 12.45
C SER A 27 0.24 6.80 11.77
N ASP A 28 -0.15 6.85 10.50
CA ASP A 28 -0.49 5.65 9.74
C ASP A 28 0.76 4.91 9.26
N PHE A 29 1.96 5.49 9.38
CA PHE A 29 3.19 4.86 8.92
C PHE A 29 3.54 3.63 9.77
N VAL A 30 3.71 2.49 9.11
CA VAL A 30 4.07 1.23 9.76
C VAL A 30 5.57 0.97 9.65
N LYS A 31 6.10 1.01 8.42
CA LYS A 31 7.50 0.67 8.16
C LYS A 31 7.98 1.11 6.77
N HIS A 32 9.30 1.17 6.66
CA HIS A 32 10.04 1.25 5.42
C HIS A 32 10.78 -0.08 5.19
N GLU A 33 10.70 -0.63 3.98
CA GLU A 33 11.37 -1.88 3.60
C GLU A 33 12.01 -1.76 2.21
N PRO A 34 13.19 -2.36 1.97
CA PRO A 34 13.74 -2.51 0.62
C PRO A 34 12.77 -3.31 -0.27
N ASN A 35 12.68 -2.94 -1.55
CA ASN A 35 11.92 -3.74 -2.49
C ASN A 35 12.71 -5.01 -2.83
N ARG A 36 12.09 -6.17 -2.60
CA ARG A 36 12.73 -7.47 -2.85
C ARG A 36 13.05 -7.72 -4.32
N ASN A 37 12.30 -7.08 -5.22
CA ASN A 37 12.45 -7.29 -6.66
C ASN A 37 13.48 -6.35 -7.28
N ASP A 38 13.79 -5.24 -6.63
CA ASP A 38 14.72 -4.23 -7.13
C ASP A 38 15.38 -3.50 -5.94
N PRO A 39 16.70 -3.67 -5.72
CA PRO A 39 17.41 -3.05 -4.60
C PRO A 39 17.50 -1.52 -4.69
N LEU A 40 17.27 -0.93 -5.88
CA LEU A 40 17.21 0.53 -6.07
C LEU A 40 15.81 1.10 -5.78
N GLN A 41 14.93 0.27 -5.24
CA GLN A 41 13.60 0.65 -4.85
C GLN A 41 13.36 0.29 -3.40
N PHE A 42 12.52 1.08 -2.77
CA PHE A 42 12.06 0.82 -1.43
C PHE A 42 10.57 1.10 -1.33
N ALA A 43 9.96 0.57 -0.29
CA ALA A 43 8.56 0.71 -0.05
C ALA A 43 8.26 1.27 1.33
N TRP A 44 7.32 2.22 1.36
CA TRP A 44 6.70 2.69 2.58
C TRP A 44 5.33 2.04 2.72
N VAL A 45 5.11 1.44 3.89
CA VAL A 45 3.85 0.77 4.22
C VAL A 45 3.12 1.60 5.26
N PHE A 46 1.88 1.93 4.95
CA PHE A 46 0.95 2.61 5.83
C PHE A 46 -0.20 1.67 6.18
N LYS A 47 -0.79 1.84 7.36
CA LYS A 47 -2.01 1.17 7.80
C LYS A 47 -2.99 2.22 8.29
N THR A 48 -4.11 2.36 7.61
CA THR A 48 -5.14 3.37 7.92
C THR A 48 -6.53 2.77 7.91
N SER A 49 -7.51 3.46 8.48
CA SER A 49 -8.89 2.99 8.61
C SER A 49 -9.90 4.05 8.16
N ASP A 50 -10.72 3.73 7.16
CA ASP A 50 -11.86 4.53 6.69
C ASP A 50 -13.04 3.59 6.43
N GLY A 51 -13.75 3.22 7.50
CA GLY A 51 -14.78 2.17 7.49
C GLY A 51 -14.23 0.73 7.31
N GLN A 52 -13.09 0.58 6.65
CA GLN A 52 -12.29 -0.64 6.52
C GLN A 52 -10.81 -0.33 6.75
N THR A 53 -10.05 -1.32 7.17
CA THR A 53 -8.61 -1.18 7.41
C THR A 53 -7.83 -1.53 6.15
N TYR A 54 -6.96 -0.62 5.72
CA TYR A 54 -6.15 -0.74 4.51
C TYR A 54 -4.67 -0.73 4.85
N TYR A 55 -3.91 -1.66 4.27
CA TYR A 55 -2.48 -1.50 4.06
C TYR A 55 -2.23 -0.84 2.71
N ILE A 56 -1.51 0.28 2.73
CA ILE A 56 -1.15 1.03 1.54
C ILE A 56 0.37 0.98 1.38
N LYS A 57 0.83 0.52 0.21
CA LYS A 57 2.26 0.42 -0.11
C LYS A 57 2.62 1.41 -1.20
N PHE A 58 3.52 2.33 -0.90
CA PHE A 58 4.13 3.24 -1.89
C PHE A 58 5.50 2.71 -2.24
N VAL A 59 5.78 2.48 -3.52
CA VAL A 59 7.11 2.12 -4.00
C VAL A 59 7.77 3.34 -4.60
N PHE A 60 8.96 3.64 -4.10
CA PHE A 60 9.80 4.75 -4.53
C PHE A 60 11.05 4.23 -5.24
N THR A 61 11.60 5.07 -6.11
CA THR A 61 12.94 4.89 -6.68
C THR A 61 14.01 5.47 -5.75
N ASP A 62 15.26 5.06 -5.93
CA ASP A 62 16.45 5.29 -5.09
C ASP A 62 16.72 6.75 -4.64
N ASN A 63 16.10 7.75 -5.29
CA ASN A 63 16.21 9.16 -4.92
C ASN A 63 15.04 9.69 -4.08
N CYS A 64 14.12 8.84 -3.58
CA CYS A 64 12.98 9.21 -2.72
C CYS A 64 11.97 10.23 -3.27
N HIS A 65 12.20 10.80 -4.46
CA HIS A 65 11.40 11.91 -4.98
C HIS A 65 10.23 11.46 -5.86
N LYS A 66 10.16 10.18 -6.25
CA LYS A 66 9.13 9.68 -7.18
C LYS A 66 8.51 8.38 -6.71
N VAL A 67 7.20 8.40 -6.54
CA VAL A 67 6.38 7.20 -6.39
C VAL A 67 6.16 6.60 -7.79
N ILE A 68 6.52 5.33 -7.97
CA ILE A 68 6.32 4.60 -9.23
C ILE A 68 5.15 3.64 -9.17
N PHE A 69 4.74 3.26 -7.97
CA PHE A 69 3.65 2.32 -7.77
C PHE A 69 2.98 2.51 -6.42
N ILE A 70 1.66 2.34 -6.38
CA ILE A 70 0.86 2.35 -5.15
C ILE A 70 -0.03 1.10 -5.18
N SER A 71 -0.03 0.31 -4.10
CA SER A 71 -1.01 -0.78 -3.91
C SER A 71 -1.80 -0.62 -2.63
N PHE A 72 -3.02 -1.15 -2.67
CA PHE A 72 -3.97 -1.16 -1.56
C PHE A 72 -4.35 -2.60 -1.26
N HIS A 73 -4.30 -2.98 0.02
CA HIS A 73 -4.69 -4.29 0.50
C HIS A 73 -5.61 -4.14 1.70
N LEU A 74 -6.77 -4.81 1.67
CA LEU A 74 -7.63 -4.89 2.84
C LEU A 74 -7.03 -5.81 3.88
N ASP A 75 -7.07 -5.38 5.15
CA ASP A 75 -6.77 -6.22 6.31
C ASP A 75 -8.03 -7.03 6.64
N TYR A 76 -8.10 -8.27 6.17
CA TYR A 76 -9.22 -9.20 6.40
C TYR A 76 -9.08 -9.97 7.70
#